data_AF-A0A0F9EHG5-F1
#
_entry.id   AF-A0A0F9EHG5-F1
#
_cell.length_a   1.000
_cell.length_b   1.000
_cell.length_c   1.000
_cell.angle_alpha   90.00
_cell.angle_beta   90.00
_cell.angle_gamma   90.00
#
_symmetry.space_group_name_H-M   'P 1'
#
loop_
_entity.id
_entity.type
_entity.pdbx_description
1 polymer ?
#
loop_
_entity_poly.entity_id
_entity_poly.type
_entity_poly.pdbx_seq_one_letter_code
_entity_poly.pdbx_strand_id
1 'polypeptide(L)' 'METNYWPLYEIEDGELSISFKPKEKKPLEEFLKPQGRFKHLFAPENASVLEELQAGVDREWQRLLKEAGEESE' A
#
# COMPACT_ATOMS: atom_id res chain seq x y z
N MET A 1 -8.28 0.41 -0.98
CA MET A 1 -7.66 1.73 -1.19
C MET A 1 -7.05 2.26 0.09
N GLU A 2 -7.75 2.20 1.23
CA GLU A 2 -7.31 2.75 2.52
C GLU A 2 -6.00 2.17 3.09
N THR A 3 -5.56 1.01 2.62
CA THR A 3 -4.32 0.34 3.04
C THR A 3 -3.12 0.59 2.11
N ASN A 4 -3.29 1.40 1.05
CA ASN A 4 -2.31 1.61 -0.02
C ASN A 4 -1.83 0.35 -0.77
N TYR A 5 -2.42 -0.82 -0.49
CA TYR A 5 -2.11 -2.05 -1.22
C TYR A 5 -2.44 -1.97 -2.72
N TRP A 6 -3.48 -1.20 -3.04
CA TRP A 6 -3.86 -0.90 -4.42
C TRP A 6 -3.94 0.63 -4.56
N PRO A 7 -2.81 1.30 -4.82
CA PRO A 7 -2.79 2.72 -5.03
C PRO A 7 -3.53 3.05 -6.34
N LEU A 8 -4.27 4.15 -6.34
CA LEU A 8 -4.90 4.67 -7.55
C LEU A 8 -4.14 5.92 -7.96
N TYR A 9 -3.52 5.83 -9.12
CA TYR A 9 -2.81 6.91 -9.77
C TYR A 9 -3.06 6.84 -11.27
N GLU A 10 -2.92 7.98 -11.92
CA GLU A 10 -3.03 8.15 -13.37
C GLU A 10 -1.72 8.72 -13.89
N ILE A 11 -1.36 8.36 -15.11
CA ILE A 11 -0.20 8.92 -15.80
C ILE A 11 -0.72 9.58 -17.07
N GLU A 12 -0.63 10.90 -17.12
CA GLU A 12 -1.02 11.73 -18.28
C GLU A 12 0.21 12.47 -18.78
N ASP A 13 0.52 12.33 -20.07
CA ASP A 13 1.70 12.95 -20.72
C ASP A 13 3.05 12.68 -20.02
N GLY A 14 3.15 11.58 -19.27
CA GLY A 14 4.35 11.19 -18.53
C GLY A 14 4.41 11.75 -17.10
N GLU A 15 3.41 12.52 -16.67
CA GLU A 15 3.26 13.02 -15.31
C GLU A 15 2.35 12.10 -14.50
N LEU A 16 2.82 11.65 -13.34
CA LEU A 16 2.05 10.80 -12.43
C LEU A 16 1.23 11.67 -11.48
N SER A 17 -0.07 11.42 -11.39
CA SER A 17 -0.95 12.05 -10.41
C SER A 17 -1.67 11.00 -9.56
N ILE A 18 -1.72 11.21 -8.24
CA ILE A 18 -2.39 10.27 -7.33
C ILE A 18 -3.89 10.59 -7.30
N SER A 19 -4.69 9.75 -7.95
CA SER A 19 -6.15 9.93 -8.05
C SER A 19 -6.86 9.73 -6.71
N PHE A 20 -6.32 8.90 -5.81
CA PHE A 20 -6.89 8.69 -4.48
C PHE A 20 -5.84 8.58 -3.37
N LYS A 21 -5.85 9.55 -2.47
CA LYS A 21 -5.04 9.57 -1.25
C LYS A 21 -5.93 9.26 -0.05
N PRO A 22 -5.76 8.11 0.62
CA PRO A 22 -6.51 7.83 1.83
C PRO A 22 -6.13 8.82 2.94
N LYS A 23 -7.14 9.32 3.66
CA LYS A 23 -6.96 10.28 4.77
C LYS A 23 -6.25 9.66 5.96
N GLU A 24 -6.47 8.38 6.19
CA GLU A 24 -5.85 7.59 7.25
C GLU A 24 -5.38 6.27 6.64
N LYS A 25 -4.10 5.98 6.81
CA LYS A 25 -3.50 4.75 6.30
C LYS A 25 -3.83 3.61 7.25
N LYS A 26 -4.68 2.70 6.81
CA LYS A 26 -5.03 1.51 7.59
C LYS A 26 -3.96 0.42 7.43
N PRO A 27 -3.76 -0.44 8.44
CA PRO A 27 -2.86 -1.59 8.33
C PRO A 27 -3.28 -2.52 7.18
N LEU A 28 -2.31 -3.06 6.45
CA LEU A 28 -2.52 -4.00 5.37
C LEU A 28 -3.29 -5.25 5.85
N GLU A 29 -3.10 -5.64 7.10
CA GLU A 29 -3.81 -6.72 7.75
C GLU A 29 -5.33 -6.58 7.67
N GLU A 30 -5.89 -5.38 7.81
CA GLU A 30 -7.34 -5.16 7.72
C GLU A 30 -7.89 -5.48 6.33
N PHE A 31 -7.08 -5.26 5.29
CA PHE A 31 -7.43 -5.63 3.92
C PHE A 31 -7.24 -7.12 3.65
N LEU A 32 -6.19 -7.75 4.18
CA LEU A 32 -5.87 -9.16 3.93
C LEU A 32 -6.74 -10.12 4.75
N LYS A 33 -7.12 -9.77 5.98
CA LYS A 33 -7.86 -10.62 6.94
C LYS A 33 -9.21 -11.17 6.42
N PRO A 34 -10.08 -10.39 5.75
CA PRO A 34 -11.32 -10.93 5.21
C PRO A 34 -11.11 -11.84 3.99
N GLN A 35 -9.93 -11.83 3.36
CA GLN A 35 -9.67 -12.59 2.15
C GLN A 35 -9.14 -13.99 2.51
N GLY A 36 -9.96 -15.02 2.32
CA GLY A 36 -9.62 -16.41 2.69
C GLY A 36 -8.32 -16.94 2.07
N ARG A 37 -7.92 -16.42 0.90
CA ARG A 37 -6.64 -16.78 0.25
C ARG A 37 -5.40 -16.42 1.07
N PHE A 38 -5.48 -15.40 1.93
CA PHE A 38 -4.36 -14.92 2.75
C PHE A 38 -4.38 -15.45 4.18
N LYS A 39 -5.32 -16.33 4.51
CA LYS A 39 -5.47 -16.88 5.88
C LYS A 39 -4.18 -17.53 6.41
N HIS A 40 -3.38 -18.15 5.54
CA HIS A 40 -2.12 -18.79 5.91
C HIS A 40 -1.03 -17.79 6.31
N LEU A 41 -1.08 -16.55 5.80
CA LEU A 41 -0.11 -15.50 6.14
C LEU A 41 -0.28 -15.01 7.59
N PHE A 42 -1.46 -15.21 8.19
CA PHE A 42 -1.73 -14.86 9.59
C PHE A 42 -1.31 -15.96 10.58
N ALA A 43 -0.68 -17.04 10.12
CA ALA A 43 -0.05 -18.00 11.01
C ALA A 43 1.19 -17.37 11.68
N PRO A 44 1.51 -17.69 12.95
CA PRO A 44 2.64 -17.08 13.67
C PRO A 44 3.98 -17.24 12.96
N GLU A 45 4.15 -18.34 12.23
CA GLU A 45 5.32 -18.64 11.39
C GLU A 45 5.52 -17.67 10.21
N ASN A 46 4.46 -17.00 9.77
CA ASN A 46 4.45 -16.08 8.64
C ASN A 46 4.30 -14.61 9.08
N ALA A 47 4.40 -14.31 10.38
CA ALA A 47 4.28 -12.96 10.90
C ALA A 47 5.32 -11.99 10.28
N SER A 48 6.55 -12.46 10.06
CA SER A 48 7.60 -11.68 9.37
C SER A 48 7.23 -11.34 7.92
N VAL A 49 6.52 -12.24 7.24
CA VAL A 49 6.06 -12.02 5.86
C VAL A 49 5.02 -10.90 5.80
N LEU A 50 4.12 -10.83 6.79
CA LEU A 50 3.15 -9.74 6.90
C LEU A 50 3.84 -8.38 7.11
N GLU A 51 4.87 -8.33 7.96
CA GLU A 51 5.67 -7.12 8.16
C GLU A 51 6.42 -6.70 6.88
N GLU A 52 7.03 -7.66 6.18
CA GLU A 52 7.70 -7.40 4.91
C GLU A 52 6.74 -6.90 3.82
N LEU A 53 5.53 -7.46 3.77
CA LEU A 53 4.47 -7.03 2.86
C LEU A 53 4.03 -5.59 3.17
N GLN A 54 3.82 -5.25 4.44
CA GLN A 54 3.52 -3.88 4.85
C GLN A 54 4.66 -2.94 4.45
N ALA A 55 5.92 -3.29 4.73
CA ALA A 55 7.06 -2.48 4.33
C ALA A 55 7.19 -2.32 2.80
N GLY A 56 6.82 -3.35 2.03
CA GLY A 56 6.76 -3.30 0.57
C GLY A 56 5.74 -2.29 0.06
N VAL A 57 4.51 -2.35 0.59
CA VAL A 57 3.44 -1.40 0.27
C VAL A 57 3.84 0.02 0.63
N ASP A 58 4.50 0.19 1.78
CA ASP A 58 4.97 1.48 2.26
C ASP A 58 6.03 2.08 1.33
N ARG A 59 6.99 1.27 0.88
CA ARG A 59 8.02 1.68 -0.08
C ARG A 59 7.42 2.08 -1.42
N GLU A 60 6.49 1.30 -1.94
CA GLU A 60 5.85 1.62 -3.22
C GLU A 60 5.01 2.89 -3.12
N TRP A 61 4.32 3.09 -2.00
CA TRP A 61 3.58 4.32 -1.76
C TRP A 61 4.50 5.55 -1.70
N GLN A 62 5.64 5.46 -1.01
CA GLN A 62 6.63 6.54 -0.99
C GLN A 62 7.21 6.83 -2.39
N ARG A 63 7.47 5.77 -3.17
CA ARG A 63 7.90 5.93 -4.56
C ARG A 63 6.86 6.69 -5.39
N LEU A 64 5.59 6.32 -5.29
CA LEU A 64 4.50 7.01 -6.01
C LEU A 64 4.34 8.46 -5.57
N LEU A 65 4.45 8.76 -4.28
CA LEU A 65 4.43 10.15 -3.78
C LEU A 65 5.58 10.97 -4.36
N LYS A 66 6.77 10.38 -4.46
CA LYS A 66 7.94 11.03 -5.05
C LYS A 66 7.78 11.25 -6.55
N GLU A 67 7.28 10.26 -7.28
CA GLU A 67 7.00 10.37 -8.72
C GLU A 67 5.88 11.39 -9.00
N ALA A 68 4.91 11.55 -8.08
CA ALA A 68 3.87 12.56 -8.15
C ALA A 68 4.31 13.97 -7.73
N GLY A 69 5.54 14.13 -7.22
CA GLY A 69 6.00 15.40 -6.65
C GLY A 69 5.26 15.84 -5.38
N GLU A 70 4.54 14.92 -4.72
CA GLU A 70 3.80 15.16 -3.47
C GLU A 70 4.63 14.84 -2.21
N GLU A 71 5.95 14.72 -2.34
CA GLU A 71 6.87 14.52 -1.22
C GLU A 71 6.74 15.74 -0.28
N SER A 72 6.08 15.56 0.87
CA SER A 72 6.08 16.57 1.93
C SER A 72 7.48 16.56 2.54
N GLU A 73 8.23 17.64 2.35
CA GLU A 73 9.46 17.94 3.11
C GLU A 73 9.25 17.80 4.62
#